data_AF-A0AB36XGF9-F1
#
_entry.id   AF-A0AB36XGF9-F1
#
_cell.length_a   1.000
_cell.length_b   1.000
_cell.length_c   1.000
_cell.angle_alpha   90.00
_cell.angle_beta   90.00
_cell.angle_gamma   90.00
#
_symmetry.space_group_name_H-M   'P 1'
#
loop_
_entity.id
_entity.type
_entity.pdbx_description
1 polymer ?
#
loop_
_entity_poly.entity_id
_entity_poly.type
_entity_poly.pdbx_seq_one_letter_code
_entity_poly.pdbx_strand_id
1 'polypeptide(L)'
;MLHTSNPIIKHKAGLLNLAEELGNVSKACKVMSVSRDTFYRYQELVETGGIDALVNQSRRAPNLKNRVDSETEQAVLKYAIDFPAHGQVRKSNELRKLGVLISASGVRSIWLPHDLENFKKRLLPWKNRLLRMVLS
;
A
#
# COMPACT_ATOMS: atom_id res chain seq x y z
N MET A 1 -28.02 -6.78 -12.76
CA MET A 1 -26.82 -7.48 -13.27
C MET A 1 -25.62 -6.56 -13.40
N LEU A 2 -24.64 -6.72 -12.52
CA LEU A 2 -23.36 -6.02 -12.50
C LEU A 2 -22.38 -6.68 -13.49
N HIS A 3 -21.92 -5.94 -14.51
CA HIS A 3 -20.94 -6.42 -15.47
C HIS A 3 -19.53 -5.92 -15.10
N THR A 4 -18.58 -6.83 -14.96
CA THR A 4 -17.16 -6.48 -14.76
C THR A 4 -16.28 -7.35 -15.66
N SER A 5 -15.34 -6.71 -16.35
CA SER A 5 -14.28 -7.37 -17.12
C SER A 5 -13.05 -7.70 -16.27
N ASN A 6 -12.99 -7.22 -15.02
CA ASN A 6 -11.86 -7.40 -14.14
C ASN A 6 -11.92 -8.77 -13.42
N PRO A 7 -10.97 -9.70 -13.68
CA PRO A 7 -10.98 -11.03 -13.06
C PRO A 7 -10.88 -10.97 -11.52
N ILE A 8 -10.32 -9.89 -10.96
CA ILE A 8 -10.15 -9.70 -9.52
C ILE A 8 -11.51 -9.49 -8.82
N ILE A 9 -12.45 -8.82 -9.50
CA ILE A 9 -13.76 -8.47 -8.94
C ILE A 9 -14.83 -9.50 -9.32
N LYS A 10 -14.61 -10.28 -10.39
CA LYS A 10 -15.59 -11.20 -10.96
C LYS A 10 -16.28 -12.09 -9.94
N HIS A 11 -15.53 -12.64 -8.97
CA HIS A 11 -16.11 -13.46 -7.90
C HIS A 11 -17.01 -12.65 -6.95
N LYS A 12 -16.63 -11.41 -6.60
CA LYS A 12 -17.40 -10.52 -5.73
C LYS A 12 -18.68 -10.02 -6.42
N ALA A 13 -18.56 -9.59 -7.68
CA ALA A 13 -19.71 -9.17 -8.50
C ALA A 13 -20.66 -10.35 -8.79
N GLY A 14 -20.11 -11.55 -9.00
CA GLY A 14 -20.89 -12.77 -9.18
C GLY A 14 -21.77 -13.12 -7.99
N LEU A 15 -21.30 -12.87 -6.75
CA LEU A 15 -22.10 -13.08 -5.55
C LEU A 15 -23.33 -12.17 -5.47
N LEU A 16 -23.17 -10.89 -5.84
CA LEU A 16 -24.26 -9.93 -5.87
C LEU A 16 -25.29 -10.29 -6.95
N ASN A 17 -24.82 -10.66 -8.14
CA ASN A 17 -25.69 -11.12 -9.22
C ASN A 17 -26.44 -12.41 -8.86
N LEU A 18 -25.78 -13.39 -8.24
CA LEU A 18 -26.41 -14.64 -7.82
C LEU A 18 -27.50 -14.42 -6.76
N ALA A 19 -27.31 -13.46 -5.86
CA ALA A 19 -28.33 -13.10 -4.88
C ALA A 19 -29.55 -12.42 -5.53
N GLU A 20 -29.33 -11.59 -6.55
CA GLU A 20 -30.38 -10.95 -7.36
C GLU A 20 -31.21 -12.01 -8.13
N GLU A 21 -30.54 -12.96 -8.81
CA GLU A 21 -31.18 -14.04 -9.55
C GLU A 21 -31.99 -15.00 -8.67
N LEU A 22 -31.47 -15.35 -7.48
CA LEU A 22 -32.14 -16.26 -6.57
C LEU A 22 -33.21 -15.57 -5.70
N GLY A 23 -33.23 -14.24 -5.64
CA GLY A 23 -34.02 -13.47 -4.68
C GLY A 23 -33.72 -13.82 -3.21
N ASN A 24 -32.58 -14.46 -2.94
CA ASN A 24 -32.24 -15.00 -1.61
C ASN A 24 -30.74 -14.94 -1.33
N VAL A 25 -30.37 -13.96 -0.51
CA VAL A 25 -28.99 -13.71 -0.07
C VAL A 25 -28.39 -14.91 0.67
N SER A 26 -29.16 -15.55 1.55
CA SER A 26 -28.66 -16.67 2.35
C SER A 26 -28.34 -17.89 1.49
N LYS A 27 -29.13 -18.14 0.44
CA LYS A 27 -28.89 -19.24 -0.51
C LYS A 27 -27.67 -18.94 -1.38
N ALA A 28 -27.55 -17.72 -1.92
CA ALA A 28 -26.37 -17.30 -2.69
C ALA A 28 -25.07 -17.40 -1.87
N CYS A 29 -25.08 -16.92 -0.63
CA CYS A 29 -23.95 -17.00 0.31
C CYS A 29 -23.53 -18.45 0.60
N LYS A 30 -24.51 -19.37 0.77
CA LYS A 30 -24.22 -20.81 0.96
C LYS A 30 -23.58 -21.43 -0.28
N VAL A 31 -24.09 -21.12 -1.47
CA VAL A 31 -23.57 -21.66 -2.74
C VAL A 31 -22.13 -21.22 -2.99
N MET A 32 -21.82 -19.95 -2.71
CA MET A 32 -20.48 -19.40 -2.93
C MET A 32 -19.53 -19.54 -1.74
N SER A 33 -19.97 -20.19 -0.64
CA SER A 33 -19.21 -20.32 0.61
C SER A 33 -18.72 -18.98 1.18
N VAL A 34 -19.57 -17.95 1.15
CA VAL A 34 -19.29 -16.61 1.67
C VAL A 34 -20.19 -16.32 2.87
N SER A 35 -19.70 -15.56 3.86
CA SER A 35 -20.53 -15.14 4.99
C SER A 35 -21.53 -14.06 4.58
N ARG A 36 -22.70 -14.04 5.23
CA ARG A 36 -23.71 -12.98 5.03
C ARG A 36 -23.16 -11.59 5.34
N ASP A 37 -22.27 -11.46 6.33
CA ASP A 37 -21.56 -10.21 6.64
C ASP A 37 -20.77 -9.69 5.44
N THR A 38 -20.01 -10.57 4.77
CA THR A 38 -19.22 -10.21 3.60
C THR A 38 -20.11 -9.75 2.44
N PHE A 39 -21.29 -10.35 2.28
CA PHE A 39 -22.27 -9.90 1.28
C PHE A 39 -22.70 -8.45 1.51
N TYR A 40 -23.14 -8.12 2.72
CA TYR A 40 -23.61 -6.76 3.02
C TYR A 40 -22.48 -5.73 2.89
N ARG A 41 -21.24 -6.08 3.24
CA ARG A 41 -20.08 -5.23 2.98
C ARG A 41 -19.85 -4.96 1.50
N TYR A 42 -20.00 -5.97 0.64
CA TYR A 42 -19.87 -5.77 -0.80
C TYR A 42 -21.02 -4.96 -1.37
N GLN A 43 -22.24 -5.17 -0.86
CA GLN A 43 -23.39 -4.37 -1.23
C GLN A 43 -23.17 -2.88 -0.89
N GLU A 44 -22.78 -2.58 0.36
CA GLU A 44 -22.48 -1.22 0.81
C GLU A 44 -21.37 -0.54 -0.03
N LEU A 45 -20.31 -1.29 -0.37
CA LEU A 45 -19.24 -0.79 -1.23
C LEU A 45 -19.73 -0.45 -2.63
N VAL A 46 -20.60 -1.29 -3.21
CA VAL A 46 -21.18 -1.04 -4.54
C VAL A 46 -22.16 0.12 -4.50
N GLU A 47 -22.96 0.25 -3.45
CA GLU A 47 -23.88 1.38 -3.26
C GLU A 47 -23.14 2.72 -3.10
N THR A 48 -21.99 2.71 -2.41
CA THR A 48 -21.22 3.94 -2.13
C THR A 48 -20.28 4.33 -3.28
N GLY A 49 -19.66 3.36 -3.96
CA GLY A 49 -18.57 3.61 -4.92
C GLY A 49 -18.64 2.79 -6.20
N GLY A 50 -19.78 2.18 -6.50
CA GLY A 50 -20.00 1.38 -7.70
C GLY A 50 -19.21 0.07 -7.73
N ILE A 51 -19.20 -0.60 -8.88
CA ILE A 51 -18.55 -1.91 -9.06
C ILE A 51 -17.03 -1.82 -8.82
N ASP A 52 -16.41 -0.70 -9.16
CA ASP A 52 -14.97 -0.50 -9.01
C ASP A 52 -14.52 -0.41 -7.56
N ALA A 53 -15.42 -0.05 -6.62
CA ALA A 53 -15.13 -0.07 -5.19
C ALA A 53 -14.92 -1.49 -4.63
N LEU A 54 -15.29 -2.53 -5.38
CA LEU A 54 -14.98 -3.92 -5.03
C LEU A 54 -13.51 -4.29 -5.30
N VAL A 55 -12.77 -3.47 -6.08
CA VAL A 55 -11.31 -3.60 -6.18
C VAL A 55 -10.72 -3.36 -4.80
N ASN A 56 -9.92 -4.32 -4.33
CA ASN A 56 -9.33 -4.36 -3.00
C ASN A 56 -8.95 -2.98 -2.45
N GLN A 57 -9.68 -2.50 -1.43
CA GLN A 57 -9.14 -1.54 -0.48
C GLN A 57 -7.90 -2.18 0.15
N SER A 58 -6.72 -1.61 -0.12
CA SER A 58 -5.48 -2.08 0.48
C SER A 58 -5.65 -2.09 2.00
N ARG A 59 -5.58 -3.28 2.63
CA ARG A 59 -5.69 -3.43 4.08
C ARG A 59 -4.51 -2.82 4.85
N ARG A 60 -3.44 -2.42 4.16
CA ARG A 60 -2.20 -1.93 4.78
C ARG A 60 -2.04 -0.43 4.53
N ALA A 61 -2.94 0.37 5.10
CA ALA A 61 -2.65 1.78 5.27
C ALA A 61 -1.45 1.93 6.24
N PRO A 62 -0.44 2.75 5.92
CA PRO A 62 0.66 3.03 6.84
C PRO A 62 0.12 3.61 8.15
N ASN A 63 0.45 3.01 9.29
CA ASN A 63 0.04 3.53 10.59
C ASN A 63 0.88 4.78 10.92
N LEU A 64 0.23 5.94 10.98
CA LEU A 64 0.88 7.22 11.29
C LEU A 64 1.63 7.21 12.62
N LYS A 65 1.18 6.43 13.62
CA LYS A 65 1.85 6.31 14.93
C LYS A 65 3.21 5.62 14.86
N ASN A 66 3.45 4.80 13.83
CA ASN A 66 4.72 4.13 13.59
C ASN A 66 5.65 4.97 12.72
N ARG A 67 5.24 6.19 12.33
CA ARG A 67 6.04 7.04 11.47
C ARG A 67 7.13 7.71 12.28
N VAL A 68 8.34 7.64 11.77
CA VAL A 68 9.49 8.38 12.28
C VAL A 68 9.23 9.88 12.11
N ASP A 69 9.73 10.70 13.03
CA ASP A 69 9.63 12.15 12.93
C ASP A 69 10.12 12.65 11.55
N SER A 70 9.43 13.66 11.00
CA SER A 70 9.72 14.21 9.68
C SER A 70 11.17 14.72 9.55
N GLU A 71 11.74 15.31 10.61
CA GLU A 71 13.12 15.80 10.61
C GLU A 71 14.11 14.64 10.49
N THR A 72 13.85 13.55 11.24
CA THR A 72 14.67 12.33 11.16
C THR A 72 14.54 11.67 9.79
N GLU A 73 13.32 11.63 9.22
CA GLU A 73 13.08 11.12 7.86
C GLU A 73 13.89 11.91 6.83
N GLN A 74 13.84 13.24 6.88
CA GLN A 74 14.58 14.12 5.99
C GLN A 74 16.10 13.97 6.13
N ALA A 75 16.62 13.87 7.35
CA ALA A 75 18.05 13.64 7.58
C ALA A 75 18.53 12.32 6.96
N VAL A 76 17.73 11.25 7.08
CA VAL A 76 18.01 9.93 6.50
C VAL A 76 18.02 9.98 4.97
N LEU A 77 17.07 10.71 4.37
CA LEU A 77 16.96 10.87 2.92
C LEU A 77 18.10 11.71 2.37
N LYS A 78 18.39 12.88 2.97
CA LYS A 78 19.51 13.74 2.57
C LYS A 78 20.83 12.97 2.57
N TYR A 79 21.13 12.28 3.67
CA TYR A 79 22.33 11.45 3.74
C TYR A 79 22.37 10.35 2.66
N ALA A 80 21.21 9.81 2.25
CA ALA A 80 21.15 8.80 1.18
C ALA A 80 21.66 9.31 -0.17
N ILE A 81 21.43 10.59 -0.42
CA ILE A 81 21.77 11.27 -1.65
C ILE A 81 23.25 11.64 -1.62
N ASP A 82 23.71 12.21 -0.51
CA ASP A 82 25.08 12.65 -0.34
C ASP A 82 26.06 11.45 -0.35
N PHE A 83 25.66 10.33 0.26
CA PHE A 83 26.49 9.14 0.40
C PHE A 83 25.75 7.84 0.01
N PRO A 84 25.49 7.61 -1.29
CA PRO A 84 24.67 6.48 -1.76
C PRO A 84 25.32 5.11 -1.46
N ALA A 85 26.65 5.06 -1.36
CA ALA A 85 27.42 3.85 -1.04
C ALA A 85 27.20 3.38 0.41
N HIS A 86 26.78 4.26 1.31
CA HIS A 86 26.63 3.91 2.71
C HIS A 86 25.36 3.06 2.93
N GLY A 87 25.57 1.84 3.41
CA GLY A 87 24.50 0.93 3.82
C GLY A 87 23.77 1.40 5.09
N GLN A 88 22.66 0.73 5.41
CA GLN A 88 21.77 1.09 6.52
C GLN A 88 22.48 1.20 7.89
N VAL A 89 23.46 0.33 8.17
CA VAL A 89 24.23 0.33 9.42
C VAL A 89 25.17 1.53 9.49
N ARG A 90 25.93 1.79 8.41
CA ARG A 90 26.83 2.95 8.34
C ARG A 90 26.07 4.25 8.50
N LYS A 91 24.96 4.41 7.77
CA LYS A 91 24.12 5.61 7.88
C LYS A 91 23.56 5.80 9.29
N SER A 92 23.03 4.75 9.93
CA SER A 92 22.54 4.81 11.31
C SER A 92 23.63 5.29 12.29
N ASN A 93 24.87 4.81 12.13
CA ASN A 93 25.99 5.24 12.97
C ASN A 93 26.40 6.70 12.72
N GLU A 94 26.44 7.15 11.47
CA GLU A 94 26.80 8.54 11.16
C GLU A 94 25.70 9.52 11.59
N LEU A 95 24.42 9.16 11.41
CA LEU A 95 23.29 9.93 11.93
C LEU A 95 23.30 10.01 13.46
N ARG A 96 23.68 8.92 14.15
CA ARG A 96 23.85 8.91 15.60
C ARG A 96 24.89 9.92 16.08
N LYS A 97 26.00 10.10 15.34
CA LYS A 97 27.01 11.14 15.66
C LYS A 97 26.46 12.55 15.51
N LEU A 98 25.48 12.75 14.63
CA LEU A 98 24.78 14.01 14.40
C LEU A 98 23.60 14.22 15.37
N GLY A 99 23.42 13.34 16.38
CA GLY A 99 22.33 13.42 17.36
C GLY A 99 21.01 12.78 16.90
N VAL A 100 20.95 12.22 15.69
CA VAL A 100 19.75 11.57 15.15
C VAL A 100 19.76 10.08 15.49
N LEU A 101 18.95 9.70 16.49
CA LEU A 101 18.85 8.32 16.98
C LEU A 101 17.89 7.49 16.13
N ILE A 102 18.43 6.79 15.13
CA ILE A 102 17.66 5.84 14.32
C ILE A 102 18.39 4.50 14.20
N SER A 103 17.64 3.40 14.27
CA SER A 103 18.20 2.05 14.04
C SER A 103 18.42 1.78 12.55
N ALA A 104 19.32 0.85 12.22
CA ALA A 104 19.53 0.41 10.83
C ALA A 104 18.25 -0.13 10.18
N SER A 105 17.37 -0.77 10.96
CA SER A 105 16.05 -1.20 10.48
C SER A 105 15.14 0.00 10.20
N GLY A 106 15.12 1.01 11.07
CA GLY A 106 14.38 2.25 10.84
C GLY A 106 14.81 2.98 9.58
N VAL A 107 16.13 3.02 9.30
CA VAL A 107 16.67 3.56 8.04
C VAL A 107 16.12 2.81 6.83
N ARG A 108 16.05 1.47 6.89
CA ARG A 108 15.50 0.65 5.80
C ARG A 108 14.00 0.89 5.62
N SER A 109 13.24 0.99 6.70
CA SER A 109 11.80 1.29 6.65
C SER A 109 11.50 2.63 6.00
N ILE A 110 12.38 3.63 6.17
CA ILE A 110 12.30 4.92 5.46
C ILE A 110 12.69 4.74 3.98
N TRP A 111 13.66 3.89 3.65
CA TRP A 111 14.06 3.72 2.24
C TRP A 111 13.01 3.04 1.37
N LEU A 112 12.19 2.14 1.92
CA LEU A 112 11.25 1.33 1.14
C LEU A 112 10.18 2.16 0.42
N PRO A 113 9.45 3.08 1.08
CA PRO A 113 8.52 3.98 0.39
C PRO A 113 9.19 4.92 -0.61
N HIS A 114 10.48 5.19 -0.41
CA HIS A 114 11.26 6.13 -1.20
C HIS A 114 12.11 5.45 -2.28
N ASP A 115 11.96 4.14 -2.55
CA ASP A 115 12.79 3.42 -3.52
C ASP A 115 14.32 3.61 -3.30
N LEU A 116 14.80 3.53 -2.06
CA LEU A 116 16.23 3.70 -1.72
C LEU A 116 16.87 2.44 -1.15
N GLU A 117 16.21 1.28 -1.26
CA GLU A 117 16.62 0.06 -0.59
C GLU A 117 17.95 -0.51 -1.12
N ASN A 118 18.21 -0.33 -2.42
CA ASN A 118 19.38 -0.87 -3.11
C ASN A 118 20.35 0.24 -3.53
N PHE A 119 21.64 -0.09 -3.56
CA PHE A 119 22.68 0.84 -3.99
C PHE A 119 22.40 1.42 -5.38
N LYS A 120 22.02 0.58 -6.35
CA LYS A 120 21.62 1.02 -7.69
C LYS A 120 20.50 2.07 -7.63
N LYS A 121 19.47 1.83 -6.82
CA LYS A 121 18.35 2.76 -6.68
C LYS A 121 18.74 4.06 -5.98
N ARG A 122 19.69 4.03 -5.03
CA ARG A 122 20.28 5.22 -4.39
C ARG A 122 21.17 6.03 -5.33
N LEU A 123 21.79 5.38 -6.32
CA LEU A 123 22.64 6.02 -7.32
C LEU A 123 21.84 6.75 -8.41
N LEU A 124 20.57 6.35 -8.62
CA LEU A 124 19.71 7.04 -9.57
C LEU A 124 19.48 8.48 -9.10
N PRO A 125 19.69 9.48 -9.98
CA PRO A 125 19.46 10.88 -9.64
C PRO A 125 18.02 11.09 -9.17
N TRP A 126 17.85 11.85 -8.08
CA TRP A 126 16.53 12.27 -7.58
C TRP A 126 15.65 12.89 -8.68
N LYS A 127 16.27 13.55 -9.66
CA LYS A 127 15.61 14.20 -10.80
C LYS A 127 14.81 13.22 -11.68
N ASN A 128 15.28 11.97 -11.84
CA ASN A 128 14.56 10.94 -12.60
C ASN A 128 13.39 10.33 -11.82
N ARG A 129 13.26 10.66 -10.53
CA ARG A 129 12.29 10.05 -9.62
C ARG A 129 10.98 10.82 -9.55
N LEU A 130 11.03 12.16 -9.62
CA LEU A 130 9.84 13.01 -9.78
C LEU A 130 9.03 12.64 -11.02
N LEU A 131 9.70 12.28 -12.12
CA LEU A 131 9.05 11.82 -13.36
C LEU A 131 8.23 10.54 -13.18
N ARG A 132 8.55 9.67 -12.21
CA ARG A 132 7.77 8.44 -11.95
C ARG A 132 6.57 8.65 -11.03
N MET A 133 6.61 9.66 -10.15
CA MET A 133 5.47 9.99 -9.28
C MET A 133 4.40 10.84 -9.98
N VAL A 134 4.76 11.59 -11.03
CA VAL A 134 3.80 12.41 -11.81
C VAL A 134 3.13 11.61 -12.95
N LEU A 135 3.69 10.44 -13.31
CA LEU A 135 3.21 9.61 -14.41
C LEU A 135 2.49 8.31 -13.98
N SER A 136 2.11 8.19 -12.70
CA SER A 136 1.39 7.02 -12.17
C SER A 136 0.24 7.43 -11.29
#